data_AF-A0A9E5NBM4-F1
#
_entry.id   AF-A0A9E5NBM4-F1
#
_cell.length_a   1.000
_cell.length_b   1.000
_cell.length_c   1.000
_cell.angle_alpha   90.00
_cell.angle_beta   90.00
_cell.angle_gamma   90.00
#
_symmetry.space_group_name_H-M   'P 1'
#
loop_
_entity.id
_entity.type
_entity.pdbx_description
1 polymer ?
#
loop_
_entity_poly.entity_id
_entity_poly.type
_entity_poly.pdbx_seq_one_letter_code
_entity_poly.pdbx_strand_id
1 'polypeptide(L)'
;MPAAIISLVMVATLPLWTGCGLGELAPPVTPSPTDVHPSPTGTTAPTATPVPSHEDPYEPNDSMIQASGPLVAGQGYQGYVSEKADIDFFYLEIDAPQTLTVTLTDIPSGADYDLYLVTREEDILSSSSNSGPEAEHVEYTTNSVGVFYVLVLPFENFSREEPYTLQIDMSPAPAPSGEDNFEPNDTFEQATGPLTYGQTYHSYIWDEGDTDTYLFVVESGGTIAVHLSDIPAIADYDLFLYNQAGDLLVSSNRVVDHERIEQYLGPGTYYIAVRSFAGFSGNEPYALQIAVVQP
;
A
#
# COMPACT_ATOMS: atom_id res chain seq x y z
N MET A 1 -6.37 -22.14 -10.59
CA MET A 1 -5.09 -21.84 -11.26
C MET A 1 -4.34 -20.92 -10.32
N PRO A 2 -3.03 -21.10 -10.06
CA PRO A 2 -2.39 -20.45 -8.92
C PRO A 2 -2.29 -18.95 -9.17
N ALA A 3 -2.68 -18.16 -8.16
CA ALA A 3 -2.46 -16.72 -8.13
C ALA A 3 -0.94 -16.48 -8.23
N ALA A 4 -0.53 -15.72 -9.24
CA ALA A 4 0.84 -15.27 -9.35
C ALA A 4 1.06 -14.22 -8.26
N ILE A 5 1.88 -14.57 -7.26
CA ILE A 5 2.42 -13.61 -6.31
C ILE A 5 3.37 -12.73 -7.11
N ILE A 6 2.92 -11.55 -7.52
CA ILE A 6 3.78 -10.52 -8.09
C ILE A 6 4.56 -9.92 -6.92
N SER A 7 5.79 -10.40 -6.71
CA SER A 7 6.77 -9.68 -5.91
C SER A 7 7.11 -8.39 -6.67
N LEU A 8 6.59 -7.26 -6.20
CA LEU A 8 6.98 -5.94 -6.67
C LEU A 8 8.41 -5.66 -6.16
N VAL A 9 9.43 -6.08 -6.91
CA VAL A 9 10.82 -5.70 -6.65
C VAL A 9 11.20 -4.64 -7.68
N MET A 10 10.97 -3.36 -7.37
CA MET A 10 11.46 -2.26 -8.18
C MET A 10 12.95 -2.02 -7.91
N VAL A 11 13.78 -2.28 -8.91
CA VAL A 11 15.21 -1.94 -8.90
C VAL A 11 15.39 -0.51 -9.42
N ALA A 12 15.54 0.46 -8.52
CA ALA A 12 15.95 1.81 -8.89
C ALA A 12 17.48 1.88 -9.02
N THR A 13 18.02 1.82 -10.25
CA THR A 13 19.40 2.24 -10.54
C THR A 13 19.43 3.66 -11.10
N LEU A 14 19.81 4.62 -10.25
CA LEU A 14 20.15 5.98 -10.67
C LEU A 14 21.60 6.03 -11.19
N PRO A 15 21.89 6.62 -12.37
CA PRO A 15 23.25 7.02 -12.70
C PRO A 15 23.53 8.43 -12.18
N LEU A 16 24.51 8.55 -11.29
CA LEU A 16 25.14 9.81 -10.89
C LEU A 16 25.85 10.44 -12.10
N TRP A 17 25.40 11.61 -12.55
CA TRP A 17 26.17 12.46 -13.46
C TRP A 17 27.23 13.23 -12.67
N THR A 18 28.50 12.91 -12.94
CA THR A 18 29.64 13.74 -12.54
C THR A 18 30.45 14.06 -13.80
N GLY A 19 30.83 15.33 -14.00
CA GLY A 19 31.96 15.64 -14.88
C GLY A 19 31.86 16.94 -15.65
N CYS A 20 32.20 18.04 -14.99
CA CYS A 20 32.58 19.30 -15.63
C CYS A 20 33.93 19.11 -16.35
N GLY A 21 34.05 19.57 -17.61
CA GLY A 21 35.30 19.54 -18.38
C GLY A 21 35.52 20.85 -19.13
N LEU A 22 36.54 21.61 -18.71
CA LEU A 22 37.08 22.81 -19.36
C LEU A 22 38.20 22.43 -20.35
N GLY A 23 38.27 23.13 -21.49
CA GLY A 23 39.35 23.09 -22.49
C GLY A 23 38.74 22.96 -23.90
N GLU A 24 39.08 23.72 -24.95
CA GLU A 24 40.29 24.47 -25.29
C GLU A 24 39.96 25.49 -26.40
N LEU A 25 40.75 26.57 -26.51
CA LEU A 25 40.53 27.69 -27.44
C LEU A 25 40.96 27.37 -28.88
N ALA A 26 40.13 27.71 -29.86
CA ALA A 26 40.48 27.69 -31.29
C ALA A 26 40.78 29.12 -31.83
N PRO A 27 41.73 29.29 -32.79
CA PRO A 27 42.20 30.60 -33.28
C PRO A 27 41.28 31.22 -34.35
N PRO A 28 41.42 32.52 -34.69
CA PRO A 28 40.42 33.25 -35.47
C PRO A 28 40.54 32.95 -36.97
N VAL A 29 39.40 32.66 -37.60
CA VAL A 29 39.30 32.52 -39.06
C VAL A 29 38.82 33.84 -39.67
N THR A 30 39.60 34.41 -40.58
CA THR A 30 39.29 35.61 -41.37
C THR A 30 38.11 35.38 -42.33
N PRO A 31 37.21 36.36 -42.55
CA PRO A 31 36.11 36.22 -43.49
C PRO A 31 36.58 36.41 -44.95
N SER A 32 36.12 35.52 -45.84
CA SER A 32 36.25 35.62 -47.30
C SER A 32 34.97 36.23 -47.90
N PRO A 33 35.04 37.00 -49.01
CA PRO A 33 33.93 37.83 -49.47
C PRO A 33 32.78 37.05 -50.13
N THR A 34 31.60 37.61 -49.93
CA THR A 34 30.26 37.20 -50.33
C THR A 34 30.09 36.98 -51.84
N ASP A 35 29.60 35.80 -52.22
CA ASP A 35 29.08 35.52 -53.56
C ASP A 35 27.54 35.67 -53.53
N VAL A 36 27.01 36.66 -54.24
CA VAL A 36 25.57 36.99 -54.25
C VAL A 36 24.93 36.28 -55.43
N HIS A 37 24.36 35.11 -55.19
CA HIS A 37 23.49 34.43 -56.14
C HIS A 37 22.04 34.50 -55.63
N PRO A 38 21.07 35.00 -56.42
CA PRO A 38 19.69 35.14 -55.95
C PRO A 38 19.05 33.76 -55.76
N SER A 39 18.75 33.44 -54.50
CA SER A 39 18.00 32.24 -54.10
C SER A 39 16.56 32.32 -54.61
N PRO A 40 15.98 31.25 -55.18
CA PRO A 40 14.56 31.21 -55.50
C PRO A 40 13.73 31.34 -54.22
N THR A 41 12.66 32.15 -54.29
CA THR A 41 11.70 32.38 -53.20
C THR A 41 11.09 31.04 -52.77
N GLY A 42 11.40 30.60 -51.55
CA GLY A 42 10.79 29.42 -50.95
C GLY A 42 9.32 29.65 -50.70
N THR A 43 8.47 28.80 -51.29
CA THR A 43 7.07 28.65 -50.90
C THR A 43 7.02 28.25 -49.43
N THR A 44 6.34 29.03 -48.59
CA THR A 44 6.11 28.66 -47.18
C THR A 44 5.33 27.34 -47.14
N ALA A 45 5.95 26.29 -46.61
CA ALA A 45 5.23 25.08 -46.22
C ALA A 45 4.11 25.48 -45.24
N PRO A 46 2.92 24.86 -45.32
CA PRO A 46 1.88 25.13 -44.34
C PRO A 46 2.43 24.83 -42.95
N THR A 47 2.36 25.80 -42.05
CA THR A 47 2.61 25.61 -40.63
C THR A 47 1.71 24.48 -40.15
N ALA A 48 2.30 23.35 -39.74
CA ALA A 48 1.54 22.31 -39.06
C ALA A 48 0.86 22.95 -37.85
N THR A 49 -0.46 22.89 -37.80
CA THR A 49 -1.21 23.19 -36.58
C THR A 49 -0.66 22.27 -35.50
N PRO A 50 -0.20 22.77 -34.34
CA PRO A 50 0.19 21.88 -33.25
C PRO A 50 -1.02 21.00 -32.93
N VAL A 51 -0.86 19.69 -33.14
CA VAL A 51 -1.77 18.70 -32.56
C VAL A 51 -1.64 18.91 -31.05
N PRO A 52 -2.72 19.13 -30.29
CA PRO A 52 -2.61 19.14 -28.84
C PRO A 52 -1.98 17.82 -28.43
N SER A 53 -0.80 17.84 -27.81
CA SER A 53 -0.36 16.68 -27.06
C SER A 53 -1.33 16.58 -25.88
N HIS A 54 -2.03 15.45 -25.79
CA HIS A 54 -2.74 15.10 -24.57
C HIS A 54 -1.67 14.67 -23.58
N GLU A 55 -0.99 15.65 -22.99
CA GLU A 55 -0.12 15.40 -21.85
C GLU A 55 -1.02 14.91 -20.71
N ASP A 56 -0.61 13.85 -20.02
CA ASP A 56 -1.29 13.41 -18.82
C ASP A 56 -1.28 14.55 -17.78
N PRO A 57 -2.44 15.02 -17.29
CA PRO A 57 -2.50 16.09 -16.30
C PRO A 57 -1.96 15.72 -14.91
N TYR A 58 -1.72 14.45 -14.63
CA TYR A 58 -1.30 13.91 -13.33
C TYR A 58 0.19 13.58 -13.25
N GLU A 59 0.91 13.64 -14.36
CA GLU A 59 2.34 13.36 -14.39
C GLU A 59 3.17 14.51 -13.78
N PRO A 60 4.26 14.21 -13.04
CA PRO A 60 4.79 12.87 -12.79
C PRO A 60 4.07 12.13 -11.64
N ASN A 61 3.60 10.90 -11.86
CA ASN A 61 2.94 10.05 -10.85
C ASN A 61 3.34 8.56 -10.92
N ASP A 62 4.46 8.24 -11.57
CA ASP A 62 5.06 6.89 -11.68
C ASP A 62 5.47 6.18 -10.37
N SER A 63 5.26 6.79 -9.20
CA SER A 63 5.61 6.18 -7.91
C SER A 63 4.73 6.66 -6.77
N MET A 64 4.66 5.87 -5.70
CA MET A 64 3.87 6.20 -4.51
C MET A 64 4.24 7.55 -3.88
N ILE A 65 5.52 7.95 -3.91
CA ILE A 65 5.97 9.26 -3.39
C ILE A 65 5.50 10.42 -4.28
N GLN A 66 5.21 10.15 -5.55
CA GLN A 66 4.74 11.10 -6.54
C GLN A 66 3.24 11.00 -6.80
N ALA A 67 2.52 10.18 -6.04
CA ALA A 67 1.12 9.90 -6.29
C ALA A 67 0.27 11.18 -6.39
N SER A 68 -0.63 11.21 -7.37
CA SER A 68 -1.54 12.33 -7.61
C SER A 68 -2.77 12.24 -6.70
N GLY A 69 -3.15 13.33 -6.04
CA GLY A 69 -4.29 13.33 -5.11
C GLY A 69 -4.36 14.51 -4.15
N PRO A 70 -5.22 14.43 -3.12
CA PRO A 70 -6.10 13.31 -2.82
C PRO A 70 -7.26 13.20 -3.82
N LEU A 71 -7.68 11.99 -4.16
CA LEU A 71 -8.91 11.75 -4.92
C LEU A 71 -10.14 12.13 -4.08
N VAL A 72 -11.16 12.68 -4.74
CA VAL A 72 -12.39 13.17 -4.15
C VAL A 72 -13.55 12.28 -4.61
N ALA A 73 -14.35 11.81 -3.66
CA ALA A 73 -15.50 10.95 -3.94
C ALA A 73 -16.48 11.58 -4.93
N GLY A 74 -16.93 10.78 -5.92
CA GLY A 74 -17.85 11.17 -6.98
C GLY A 74 -17.22 12.01 -8.11
N GLN A 75 -15.92 12.31 -8.06
CA GLN A 75 -15.20 12.97 -9.15
C GLN A 75 -14.57 11.94 -10.10
N GLY A 76 -14.67 12.19 -11.40
CA GLY A 76 -13.96 11.44 -12.43
C GLY A 76 -12.62 12.10 -12.80
N TYR A 77 -11.59 11.28 -12.97
CA TYR A 77 -10.22 11.68 -13.25
C TYR A 77 -9.77 11.03 -14.57
N GLN A 78 -9.51 11.84 -15.59
CA GLN A 78 -9.05 11.34 -16.90
C GLN A 78 -7.53 11.38 -17.01
N GLY A 79 -6.90 10.20 -17.09
CA GLY A 79 -5.45 10.01 -17.23
C GLY A 79 -5.09 9.23 -18.50
N TYR A 80 -3.81 9.21 -18.85
CA TYR A 80 -3.23 8.72 -20.09
C TYR A 80 -1.95 7.95 -19.81
N VAL A 81 -1.94 6.66 -20.15
CA VAL A 81 -0.73 5.84 -20.01
C VAL A 81 0.20 6.10 -21.19
N SER A 82 1.33 6.74 -20.93
CA SER A 82 2.32 7.16 -21.91
C SER A 82 3.24 6.02 -22.38
N GLU A 83 3.52 5.01 -21.56
CA GLU A 83 4.28 3.84 -21.97
C GLU A 83 3.99 2.62 -21.12
N LYS A 84 4.53 1.44 -21.47
CA LYS A 84 4.26 0.21 -20.72
C LYS A 84 4.81 0.23 -19.27
N ALA A 85 5.75 1.12 -19.00
CA ALA A 85 6.32 1.31 -17.66
C ALA A 85 5.65 2.47 -16.88
N ASP A 86 4.75 3.20 -17.53
CA ASP A 86 3.98 4.29 -16.92
C ASP A 86 2.94 3.66 -16.00
N ILE A 87 3.08 3.94 -14.71
CA ILE A 87 2.21 3.42 -13.65
C ILE A 87 1.63 4.63 -12.94
N ASP A 88 0.34 4.85 -13.10
CA ASP A 88 -0.31 5.97 -12.47
C ASP A 88 -0.63 5.66 -11.01
N PHE A 89 0.12 6.28 -10.09
CA PHE A 89 -0.22 6.26 -8.66
C PHE A 89 -1.15 7.43 -8.33
N PHE A 90 -2.26 7.13 -7.68
CA PHE A 90 -3.13 8.09 -7.01
C PHE A 90 -3.23 7.78 -5.53
N TYR A 91 -3.61 8.77 -4.72
CA TYR A 91 -3.88 8.55 -3.30
C TYR A 91 -5.20 9.16 -2.86
N LEU A 92 -5.73 8.66 -1.75
CA LEU A 92 -6.92 9.18 -1.08
C LEU A 92 -6.70 9.17 0.44
N GLU A 93 -7.40 10.06 1.13
CA GLU A 93 -7.37 10.15 2.59
C GLU A 93 -8.71 9.68 3.15
N ILE A 94 -8.64 8.73 4.09
CA ILE A 94 -9.78 8.18 4.82
C ILE A 94 -9.71 8.70 6.25
N ASP A 95 -10.74 9.42 6.68
CA ASP A 95 -10.81 10.07 7.99
C ASP A 95 -11.80 9.39 8.97
N ALA A 96 -12.56 8.41 8.48
CA ALA A 96 -13.45 7.54 9.24
C ALA A 96 -13.63 6.21 8.50
N PRO A 97 -14.09 5.12 9.15
CA PRO A 97 -14.43 3.87 8.47
C PRO A 97 -15.31 4.07 7.22
N GLN A 98 -14.85 3.60 6.05
CA GLN A 98 -15.55 3.71 4.77
C GLN A 98 -15.52 2.38 3.99
N THR A 99 -16.57 2.14 3.21
CA THR A 99 -16.53 1.28 2.03
C THR A 99 -16.14 2.12 0.82
N LEU A 100 -15.04 1.72 0.18
CA LEU A 100 -14.46 2.31 -1.02
C LEU A 100 -14.91 1.52 -2.23
N THR A 101 -15.35 2.23 -3.27
CA THR A 101 -15.60 1.68 -4.59
C THR A 101 -14.76 2.45 -5.58
N VAL A 102 -13.78 1.77 -6.21
CA VAL A 102 -12.95 2.37 -7.26
C VAL A 102 -13.35 1.75 -8.58
N THR A 103 -13.61 2.58 -9.59
CA THR A 103 -13.89 2.11 -10.96
C THR A 103 -12.96 2.75 -11.95
N LEU A 104 -12.43 1.93 -12.85
CA LEU A 104 -11.69 2.35 -14.03
C LEU A 104 -12.54 2.07 -15.26
N THR A 105 -12.95 3.13 -15.95
CA THR A 105 -13.79 3.04 -17.15
C THR A 105 -13.10 3.74 -18.32
N ASP A 106 -13.74 3.70 -19.50
CA ASP A 106 -13.24 4.32 -20.72
C ASP A 106 -11.82 3.85 -21.11
N ILE A 107 -11.44 2.63 -20.72
CA ILE A 107 -10.15 2.05 -21.09
C ILE A 107 -10.07 1.99 -22.63
N PRO A 108 -8.97 2.48 -23.23
CA PRO A 108 -8.83 2.51 -24.69
C PRO A 108 -9.04 1.14 -25.32
N SER A 109 -9.77 1.06 -26.43
CA SER A 109 -10.25 -0.20 -27.01
C SER A 109 -9.17 -1.23 -27.39
N GLY A 110 -7.91 -0.81 -27.51
CA GLY A 110 -6.76 -1.67 -27.80
C GLY A 110 -5.83 -1.89 -26.60
N ALA A 111 -6.17 -1.34 -25.43
CA ALA A 111 -5.43 -1.43 -24.19
C ALA A 111 -6.07 -2.44 -23.22
N ASP A 112 -5.31 -2.75 -22.17
CA ASP A 112 -5.70 -3.64 -21.06
C ASP A 112 -5.01 -3.09 -19.81
N TYR A 113 -5.79 -2.47 -18.93
CA TYR A 113 -5.30 -1.80 -17.72
C TYR A 113 -5.85 -2.49 -16.49
N ASP A 114 -4.97 -2.76 -15.52
CA ASP A 114 -5.36 -3.32 -14.23
C ASP A 114 -5.52 -2.21 -13.19
N LEU A 115 -6.38 -2.46 -12.20
CA LEU A 115 -6.67 -1.57 -11.08
C LEU A 115 -6.31 -2.23 -9.75
N TYR A 116 -5.52 -1.56 -8.92
CA TYR A 116 -5.17 -2.02 -7.57
C TYR A 116 -5.47 -0.95 -6.53
N LEU A 117 -5.95 -1.39 -5.37
CA LEU A 117 -6.02 -0.60 -4.15
C LEU A 117 -4.99 -1.17 -3.16
N VAL A 118 -4.08 -0.34 -2.67
CA VAL A 118 -2.95 -0.77 -1.85
C VAL A 118 -2.72 0.13 -0.63
N THR A 119 -2.02 -0.42 0.37
CA THR A 119 -1.52 0.33 1.55
C THR A 119 -0.25 1.12 1.22
N ARG A 120 0.29 1.85 2.20
CA ARG A 120 1.59 2.54 2.07
C ARG A 120 2.77 1.56 1.97
N GLU A 121 2.59 0.36 2.50
CA GLU A 121 3.57 -0.73 2.51
C GLU A 121 3.49 -1.57 1.23
N GLU A 122 2.64 -1.16 0.27
CA GLU A 122 2.38 -1.83 -1.02
C GLU A 122 1.62 -3.17 -0.89
N ASP A 123 0.99 -3.41 0.26
CA ASP A 123 0.09 -4.57 0.40
C ASP A 123 -1.18 -4.35 -0.43
N ILE A 124 -1.52 -5.34 -1.25
CA ILE A 124 -2.72 -5.31 -2.09
C ILE A 124 -3.95 -5.60 -1.24
N LEU A 125 -4.82 -4.61 -1.11
CA LEU A 125 -6.10 -4.70 -0.40
C LEU A 125 -7.20 -5.26 -1.30
N SER A 126 -7.22 -4.84 -2.56
CA SER A 126 -8.16 -5.32 -3.58
C SER A 126 -7.60 -5.03 -4.97
N SER A 127 -7.99 -5.82 -5.97
CA SER A 127 -7.53 -5.67 -7.35
C SER A 127 -8.55 -6.17 -8.35
N SER A 128 -8.53 -5.60 -9.56
CA SER A 128 -9.31 -6.05 -10.71
C SER A 128 -8.42 -6.05 -11.95
N SER A 129 -8.56 -7.10 -12.76
CA SER A 129 -7.72 -7.38 -13.94
C SER A 129 -8.54 -8.03 -15.06
N ASN A 130 -9.65 -7.39 -15.45
CA ASN A 130 -10.44 -7.88 -16.57
C ASN A 130 -9.66 -7.70 -17.87
N SER A 131 -9.79 -8.65 -18.80
CA SER A 131 -8.99 -8.59 -20.02
C SER A 131 -9.53 -7.55 -21.01
N GLY A 132 -8.62 -6.84 -21.67
CA GLY A 132 -8.93 -5.85 -22.70
C GLY A 132 -9.52 -4.54 -22.13
N PRO A 133 -10.42 -3.85 -22.86
CA PRO A 133 -10.94 -2.54 -22.47
C PRO A 133 -12.17 -2.63 -21.54
N GLU A 134 -12.38 -3.77 -20.89
CA GLU A 134 -13.50 -3.94 -19.96
C GLU A 134 -13.25 -3.12 -18.70
N ALA A 135 -14.30 -2.59 -18.09
CA ALA A 135 -14.14 -1.77 -16.89
C ALA A 135 -13.54 -2.57 -15.73
N GLU A 136 -12.64 -1.94 -14.97
CA GLU A 136 -12.15 -2.49 -13.71
C GLU A 136 -12.98 -1.95 -12.55
N HIS A 137 -13.17 -2.80 -11.54
CA HIS A 137 -13.95 -2.46 -10.37
C HIS A 137 -13.40 -3.15 -9.13
N VAL A 138 -13.07 -2.36 -8.11
CA VAL A 138 -12.71 -2.88 -6.78
C VAL A 138 -13.62 -2.27 -5.72
N GLU A 139 -14.03 -3.13 -4.78
CA GLU A 139 -14.74 -2.72 -3.57
C GLU A 139 -13.90 -3.16 -2.36
N TYR A 140 -13.71 -2.27 -1.40
CA TYR A 140 -12.96 -2.57 -0.17
C TYR A 140 -13.54 -1.79 1.00
N THR A 141 -13.81 -2.47 2.12
CA THR A 141 -14.27 -1.82 3.34
C THR A 141 -13.12 -1.71 4.32
N THR A 142 -12.78 -0.49 4.72
CA THR A 142 -11.75 -0.21 5.72
C THR A 142 -12.37 0.36 7.00
N ASN A 143 -11.84 -0.06 8.14
CA ASN A 143 -12.16 0.51 9.45
C ASN A 143 -11.03 1.39 10.00
N SER A 144 -9.89 1.43 9.32
CA SER A 144 -8.80 2.34 9.67
C SER A 144 -8.90 3.63 8.87
N VAL A 145 -8.38 4.67 9.49
CA VAL A 145 -8.16 5.98 8.89
C VAL A 145 -6.72 6.06 8.38
N GLY A 146 -6.47 6.87 7.36
CA GLY A 146 -5.13 7.03 6.81
C GLY A 146 -5.13 7.25 5.31
N VAL A 147 -3.94 7.10 4.72
CA VAL A 147 -3.72 7.26 3.28
C VAL A 147 -3.74 5.90 2.60
N PHE A 148 -4.55 5.78 1.57
CA PHE A 148 -4.61 4.62 0.68
C PHE A 148 -4.14 5.03 -0.71
N TYR A 149 -3.66 4.07 -1.50
CA TYR A 149 -3.19 4.31 -2.86
C TYR A 149 -3.98 3.50 -3.87
N VAL A 150 -4.26 4.11 -5.01
CA VAL A 150 -4.87 3.46 -6.18
C VAL A 150 -3.85 3.46 -7.29
N LEU A 151 -3.60 2.30 -7.89
CA LEU A 151 -2.67 2.14 -9.00
C LEU A 151 -3.47 1.76 -10.24
N VAL A 152 -3.18 2.45 -11.35
CA VAL A 152 -3.59 2.04 -12.69
C VAL A 152 -2.33 1.66 -13.45
N LEU A 153 -2.29 0.46 -14.03
CA LEU A 153 -1.11 0.02 -14.77
C LEU A 153 -1.48 -0.75 -16.05
N PRO A 154 -0.71 -0.56 -17.14
CA PRO A 154 -0.93 -1.29 -18.38
C PRO A 154 -0.43 -2.74 -18.30
N PHE A 155 -1.34 -3.70 -18.47
CA PHE A 155 -0.98 -5.11 -18.56
C PHE A 155 -0.42 -5.47 -19.94
N GLU A 156 -1.16 -5.18 -21.01
CA GLU A 156 -0.76 -5.51 -22.38
C GLU A 156 -0.27 -4.29 -23.18
N ASN A 157 -1.20 -3.43 -23.60
CA ASN A 157 -1.00 -2.23 -24.43
C ASN A 157 -1.46 -0.96 -23.70
N PHE A 158 -1.15 0.21 -24.27
CA PHE A 158 -1.49 1.54 -23.72
C PHE A 158 -1.91 2.54 -24.82
N SER A 159 -2.45 3.69 -24.42
CA SER A 159 -2.78 4.81 -25.30
C SER A 159 -2.34 6.15 -24.71
N ARG A 160 -1.59 6.92 -25.51
CA ARG A 160 -1.19 8.30 -25.21
C ARG A 160 -2.24 9.33 -25.60
N GLU A 161 -3.29 8.91 -26.32
CA GLU A 161 -4.21 9.81 -27.00
C GLU A 161 -5.66 9.64 -26.52
N GLU A 162 -5.99 8.46 -25.98
CA GLU A 162 -7.31 8.15 -25.43
C GLU A 162 -7.16 7.96 -23.92
N PRO A 163 -7.86 8.74 -23.09
CA PRO A 163 -7.75 8.62 -21.65
C PRO A 163 -8.57 7.44 -21.11
N TYR A 164 -8.16 6.90 -19.97
CA TYR A 164 -9.08 6.19 -19.09
C TYR A 164 -9.83 7.19 -18.19
N THR A 165 -10.89 6.77 -17.52
CA THR A 165 -11.56 7.53 -16.46
C THR A 165 -11.50 6.74 -15.15
N LEU A 166 -10.80 7.27 -14.14
CA LEU A 166 -10.79 6.76 -12.77
C LEU A 166 -11.84 7.48 -11.95
N GLN A 167 -12.65 6.76 -11.18
CA GLN A 167 -13.59 7.33 -10.22
C GLN A 167 -13.52 6.57 -8.90
N ILE A 168 -13.64 7.31 -7.80
CA ILE A 168 -13.80 6.75 -6.46
C ILE A 168 -15.15 7.19 -5.90
N ASP A 169 -15.86 6.25 -5.27
CA ASP A 169 -17.02 6.50 -4.45
C ASP A 169 -16.75 5.98 -3.04
N MET A 170 -17.24 6.70 -2.03
CA MET A 170 -17.09 6.34 -0.62
C MET A 170 -18.45 6.37 0.06
N SER A 171 -18.67 5.40 0.92
CA SER A 171 -19.83 5.37 1.80
C SER A 171 -19.41 4.91 3.19
N PRO A 172 -20.10 5.32 4.27
CA PRO A 172 -19.75 4.87 5.61
C PRO A 172 -19.68 3.34 5.66
N ALA A 173 -18.62 2.81 6.24
CA ALA A 173 -18.50 1.37 6.43
C ALA A 173 -19.72 0.86 7.22
N PRO A 174 -20.20 -0.36 6.93
CA PRO A 174 -21.14 -1.03 7.81
C PRO A 174 -20.61 -1.00 9.24
N ALA A 175 -21.51 -0.80 10.21
CA ALA A 175 -21.12 -0.92 11.61
C ALA A 175 -20.42 -2.27 11.83
N PRO A 176 -19.36 -2.32 12.65
CA PRO A 176 -18.67 -3.58 12.93
C PRO A 176 -19.66 -4.67 13.30
N SER A 177 -19.60 -5.78 12.57
CA SER A 177 -20.44 -6.96 12.86
C SER A 177 -19.73 -7.96 13.76
N GLY A 178 -18.42 -7.78 13.97
CA GLY A 178 -17.67 -8.51 14.99
C GLY A 178 -18.21 -8.15 16.37
N GLU A 179 -18.21 -9.12 17.29
CA GLU A 179 -18.17 -8.82 18.71
C GLU A 179 -16.69 -8.87 19.10
N ASP A 180 -16.23 -7.90 19.89
CA ASP A 180 -14.96 -8.07 20.58
C ASP A 180 -15.14 -9.13 21.67
N ASN A 181 -14.82 -10.37 21.30
CA ASN A 181 -15.33 -11.56 21.97
C ASN A 181 -14.72 -11.78 23.36
N PHE A 182 -13.67 -11.05 23.71
CA PHE A 182 -12.92 -11.25 24.93
C PHE A 182 -12.96 -10.07 25.90
N GLU A 183 -13.64 -8.99 25.52
CA GLU A 183 -13.82 -7.81 26.35
C GLU A 183 -14.74 -8.06 27.58
N PRO A 184 -14.48 -7.40 28.73
CA PRO A 184 -13.38 -6.45 28.94
C PRO A 184 -12.04 -7.18 29.23
N ASN A 185 -10.95 -6.80 28.56
CA ASN A 185 -9.60 -7.34 28.78
C ASN A 185 -8.46 -6.31 28.61
N ASP A 186 -8.77 -5.01 28.68
CA ASP A 186 -7.83 -3.87 28.61
C ASP A 186 -6.65 -3.87 29.61
N THR A 187 -6.69 -4.72 30.65
CA THR A 187 -5.76 -4.67 31.78
C THR A 187 -5.30 -6.06 32.24
N PHE A 188 -4.17 -6.15 32.96
CA PHE A 188 -3.70 -7.41 33.55
C PHE A 188 -4.71 -8.02 34.53
N GLU A 189 -5.48 -7.20 35.24
CA GLU A 189 -6.53 -7.66 36.16
C GLU A 189 -7.74 -8.26 35.43
N GLN A 190 -7.98 -7.83 34.19
CA GLN A 190 -9.08 -8.29 33.34
C GLN A 190 -8.65 -9.32 32.30
N ALA A 191 -7.36 -9.66 32.26
CA ALA A 191 -6.77 -10.45 31.20
C ALA A 191 -7.53 -11.75 30.90
N THR A 192 -7.79 -12.00 29.63
CA THR A 192 -8.47 -13.19 29.16
C THR A 192 -7.57 -14.42 29.29
N GLY A 193 -8.04 -15.46 29.96
CA GLY A 193 -7.33 -16.74 30.01
C GLY A 193 -7.63 -17.58 31.26
N PRO A 194 -6.77 -18.59 31.54
CA PRO A 194 -5.53 -18.90 30.85
C PRO A 194 -5.74 -19.40 29.41
N LEU A 195 -4.89 -18.95 28.48
CA LEU A 195 -4.86 -19.46 27.11
C LEU A 195 -4.44 -20.94 27.08
N THR A 196 -4.96 -21.67 26.09
CA THR A 196 -4.63 -23.07 25.82
C THR A 196 -3.56 -23.16 24.72
N TYR A 197 -2.51 -23.94 24.98
CA TYR A 197 -1.45 -24.16 23.98
C TYR A 197 -1.96 -24.82 22.70
N GLY A 198 -1.57 -24.26 21.56
CA GLY A 198 -1.98 -24.70 20.22
C GLY A 198 -3.40 -24.29 19.81
N GLN A 199 -4.16 -23.63 20.69
CA GLN A 199 -5.43 -23.02 20.32
C GLN A 199 -5.19 -21.64 19.72
N THR A 200 -5.88 -21.34 18.62
CA THR A 200 -5.91 -20.01 18.02
C THR A 200 -7.09 -19.23 18.58
N TYR A 201 -6.82 -17.99 18.99
CA TYR A 201 -7.79 -17.04 19.51
C TYR A 201 -7.92 -15.91 18.49
N HIS A 202 -9.14 -15.66 18.02
CA HIS A 202 -9.43 -14.55 17.13
C HIS A 202 -10.10 -13.43 17.92
N SER A 203 -9.49 -12.24 17.90
CA SER A 203 -10.03 -11.03 18.54
C SER A 203 -9.79 -9.82 17.66
N TYR A 204 -10.29 -8.67 18.09
CA TYR A 204 -10.28 -7.43 17.33
C TYR A 204 -9.64 -6.36 18.20
N ILE A 205 -8.72 -5.57 17.64
CA ILE A 205 -8.45 -4.26 18.22
C ILE A 205 -9.57 -3.35 17.72
N TRP A 206 -10.51 -3.04 18.60
CA TRP A 206 -11.79 -2.43 18.32
C TRP A 206 -11.66 -0.92 18.00
N ASP A 207 -10.76 -0.24 18.69
CA ASP A 207 -10.41 1.16 18.44
C ASP A 207 -8.92 1.45 18.74
N GLU A 208 -8.44 2.65 18.43
CA GLU A 208 -7.03 3.04 18.58
C GLU A 208 -6.50 2.93 20.03
N GLY A 209 -7.38 2.94 21.04
CA GLY A 209 -7.02 2.84 22.45
C GLY A 209 -7.12 1.45 23.05
N ASP A 210 -7.71 0.49 22.33
CA ASP A 210 -7.97 -0.86 22.80
C ASP A 210 -6.66 -1.65 23.02
N THR A 211 -6.59 -2.35 24.16
CA THR A 211 -5.49 -3.22 24.53
C THR A 211 -5.98 -4.61 24.95
N ASP A 212 -5.94 -5.54 24.02
CA ASP A 212 -6.23 -6.92 24.32
C ASP A 212 -5.15 -7.57 25.21
N THR A 213 -5.50 -7.86 26.47
CA THR A 213 -4.60 -8.53 27.42
C THR A 213 -5.02 -9.98 27.67
N TYR A 214 -4.06 -10.89 27.55
CA TYR A 214 -4.24 -12.33 27.80
C TYR A 214 -3.32 -12.83 28.90
N LEU A 215 -3.67 -13.94 29.52
CA LEU A 215 -2.78 -14.64 30.46
C LEU A 215 -2.61 -16.11 30.08
N PHE A 216 -1.46 -16.69 30.43
CA PHE A 216 -1.24 -18.12 30.33
C PHE A 216 -0.33 -18.62 31.45
N VAL A 217 -0.31 -19.94 31.64
CA VAL A 217 0.47 -20.60 32.69
C VAL A 217 1.53 -21.51 32.07
N VAL A 218 2.74 -21.41 32.60
CA VAL A 218 3.84 -22.34 32.33
C VAL A 218 3.93 -23.29 33.52
N GLU A 219 3.64 -24.56 33.33
CA GLU A 219 3.66 -25.58 34.40
C GLU A 219 5.08 -26.10 34.65
N SER A 220 5.84 -26.29 33.58
CA SER A 220 7.24 -26.70 33.60
C SER A 220 8.02 -25.81 32.66
N GLY A 221 9.18 -25.32 33.09
CA GLY A 221 9.94 -24.37 32.30
C GLY A 221 10.31 -24.89 30.90
N GLY A 222 10.35 -23.99 29.93
CA GLY A 222 10.57 -24.31 28.52
C GLY A 222 10.52 -23.08 27.63
N THR A 223 10.87 -23.25 26.35
CA THR A 223 10.75 -22.18 25.35
C THR A 223 9.31 -22.12 24.85
N ILE A 224 8.67 -20.97 25.09
CA ILE A 224 7.32 -20.68 24.64
C ILE A 224 7.39 -19.74 23.45
N ALA A 225 6.64 -20.07 22.41
CA ALA A 225 6.39 -19.19 21.28
C ALA A 225 5.02 -18.52 21.44
N VAL A 226 4.99 -17.21 21.24
CA VAL A 226 3.75 -16.43 21.08
C VAL A 226 3.74 -15.92 19.64
N HIS A 227 2.65 -16.19 18.94
CA HIS A 227 2.45 -15.80 17.55
C HIS A 227 1.21 -14.91 17.48
N LEU A 228 1.39 -13.72 16.92
CA LEU A 228 0.32 -12.88 16.42
C LEU A 228 0.36 -12.97 14.90
N SER A 229 -0.76 -13.22 14.24
CA SER A 229 -0.87 -13.28 12.79
C SER A 229 -2.20 -12.72 12.34
N ASP A 230 -2.42 -12.68 11.03
CA ASP A 230 -3.64 -12.12 10.43
C ASP A 230 -3.88 -10.67 10.92
N ILE A 231 -2.80 -9.92 11.17
CA ILE A 231 -2.89 -8.50 11.49
C ILE A 231 -3.49 -7.82 10.24
N PRO A 232 -4.58 -7.04 10.39
CA PRO A 232 -5.17 -6.35 9.26
C PRO A 232 -4.11 -5.53 8.51
N ALA A 233 -4.08 -5.58 7.18
CA ALA A 233 -3.03 -4.94 6.37
C ALA A 233 -2.92 -3.41 6.58
N ILE A 234 -4.00 -2.81 7.07
CA ILE A 234 -4.10 -1.39 7.41
C ILE A 234 -3.54 -1.05 8.80
N ALA A 235 -3.12 -2.06 9.56
CA ALA A 235 -2.76 -1.95 10.96
C ALA A 235 -1.36 -2.52 11.25
N ASP A 236 -0.78 -2.02 12.33
CA ASP A 236 0.50 -2.44 12.88
C ASP A 236 0.24 -2.77 14.36
N TYR A 237 0.11 -4.05 14.67
CA TYR A 237 -0.16 -4.51 16.04
C TYR A 237 1.11 -5.07 16.67
N ASP A 238 1.48 -4.49 17.81
CA ASP A 238 2.66 -4.89 18.57
C ASP A 238 2.30 -5.96 19.60
N LEU A 239 3.24 -6.88 19.81
CA LEU A 239 3.11 -7.99 20.76
C LEU A 239 4.06 -7.80 21.95
N PHE A 240 3.55 -7.87 23.18
CA PHE A 240 4.32 -7.71 24.41
C PHE A 240 4.13 -8.89 25.36
N LEU A 241 5.21 -9.36 25.98
CA LEU A 241 5.19 -10.44 26.99
C LEU A 241 5.68 -9.91 28.34
N TYR A 242 4.85 -10.07 29.38
CA TYR A 242 5.13 -9.63 30.74
C TYR A 242 5.17 -10.79 31.72
N ASN A 243 5.90 -10.61 32.82
CA ASN A 243 5.86 -11.51 33.97
C ASN A 243 4.65 -11.19 34.89
N GLN A 244 4.44 -12.01 35.92
CA GLN A 244 3.37 -11.81 36.90
C GLN A 244 3.44 -10.49 37.70
N ALA A 245 4.63 -9.90 37.84
CA ALA A 245 4.82 -8.62 38.51
C ALA A 245 4.48 -7.42 37.61
N GLY A 246 4.16 -7.65 36.33
CA GLY A 246 3.92 -6.62 35.33
C GLY A 246 5.20 -6.07 34.67
N ASP A 247 6.36 -6.69 34.90
CA ASP A 247 7.59 -6.30 34.20
C ASP A 247 7.56 -6.84 32.77
N LEU A 248 7.87 -5.98 31.80
CA LEU A 248 8.05 -6.38 30.40
C LEU A 248 9.29 -7.28 30.29
N LEU A 249 9.11 -8.46 29.73
CA LEU A 249 10.20 -9.40 29.45
C LEU A 249 10.77 -9.20 28.05
N VAL A 250 9.89 -9.11 27.06
CA VAL A 250 10.24 -9.02 25.63
C VAL A 250 9.03 -8.50 24.84
N SER A 251 9.28 -7.88 23.70
CA SER A 251 8.27 -7.47 22.74
C SER A 251 8.71 -7.76 21.30
N SER A 252 7.76 -7.79 20.38
CA SER A 252 7.97 -7.83 18.94
C SER A 252 7.10 -6.73 18.33
N ASN A 253 7.74 -5.85 17.56
CA ASN A 253 7.17 -4.57 17.10
C ASN A 253 7.64 -4.27 15.66
N ARG A 254 7.35 -5.20 14.77
CA ARG A 254 7.75 -5.20 13.37
C ARG A 254 6.53 -4.79 12.54
N VAL A 255 6.74 -3.85 11.63
CA VAL A 255 5.74 -3.46 10.63
C VAL A 255 5.56 -4.56 9.58
N VAL A 256 4.87 -5.63 9.94
CA VAL A 256 4.53 -6.79 9.10
C VAL A 256 3.20 -7.38 9.58
N ASP A 257 2.61 -8.25 8.78
CA ASP A 257 1.34 -8.95 9.06
C ASP A 257 1.38 -9.97 10.23
N HIS A 258 2.49 -10.07 10.96
CA HIS A 258 2.69 -11.05 12.03
C HIS A 258 3.75 -10.63 13.07
N GLU A 259 3.50 -10.95 14.34
CA GLU A 259 4.50 -10.85 15.40
C GLU A 259 4.89 -12.20 15.97
N ARG A 260 6.16 -12.33 16.37
CA ARG A 260 6.67 -13.56 16.98
C ARG A 260 7.61 -13.27 18.13
N ILE A 261 7.28 -13.83 19.28
CA ILE A 261 8.17 -13.92 20.45
C ILE A 261 8.51 -15.39 20.70
N GLU A 262 9.78 -15.71 20.91
CA GLU A 262 10.22 -16.98 21.48
C GLU A 262 11.04 -16.72 22.73
N GLN A 263 10.60 -17.22 23.87
CA GLN A 263 11.23 -16.93 25.15
C GLN A 263 11.25 -18.17 26.05
N TYR A 264 12.41 -18.46 26.67
CA TYR A 264 12.48 -19.43 27.74
C TYR A 264 11.85 -18.85 29.01
N LEU A 265 10.85 -19.55 29.53
CA LEU A 265 10.09 -19.16 30.71
C LEU A 265 10.17 -20.27 31.77
N GLY A 266 10.34 -19.88 33.04
CA GLY A 266 10.18 -20.80 34.17
C GLY A 266 8.71 -21.02 34.53
N PRO A 267 8.40 -21.96 35.44
CA PRO A 267 7.03 -22.14 35.90
C PRO A 267 6.45 -20.85 36.49
N GLY A 268 5.21 -20.50 36.12
CA GLY A 268 4.56 -19.27 36.56
C GLY A 268 3.45 -18.79 35.63
N THR A 269 2.83 -17.67 36.01
CA THR A 269 1.84 -16.96 35.19
C THR A 269 2.50 -15.83 34.43
N TYR A 270 2.13 -15.69 33.16
CA TYR A 270 2.63 -14.65 32.27
C TYR A 270 1.47 -14.00 31.54
N TYR A 271 1.70 -12.77 31.09
CA TYR A 271 0.70 -11.97 30.40
C TYR A 271 1.19 -11.59 29.01
N ILE A 272 0.28 -11.61 28.04
CA ILE A 272 0.49 -11.10 26.69
C ILE A 272 -0.38 -9.85 26.56
N ALA A 273 0.15 -8.78 25.98
CA ALA A 273 -0.66 -7.67 25.51
C ALA A 273 -0.47 -7.52 24.00
N VAL A 274 -1.58 -7.39 23.28
CA VAL A 274 -1.62 -6.96 21.87
C VAL A 274 -2.08 -5.51 21.87
N ARG A 275 -1.38 -4.64 21.15
CA ARG A 275 -1.70 -3.21 21.09
C ARG A 275 -1.57 -2.69 19.68
N SER A 276 -2.41 -1.75 19.30
CA SER A 276 -2.18 -0.98 18.08
C SER A 276 -1.00 -0.02 18.25
N PHE A 277 -0.02 -0.11 17.35
CA PHE A 277 0.91 0.98 17.05
C PHE A 277 0.30 1.93 16.02
N ALA A 278 -0.38 1.39 15.01
CA ALA A 278 -1.14 2.14 14.01
C ALA A 278 -2.34 1.32 13.51
N GLY A 279 -3.45 1.99 13.17
CA GLY A 279 -4.64 1.33 12.62
C GLY A 279 -5.38 0.41 13.60
N PHE A 280 -6.59 0.03 13.26
CA PHE A 280 -7.40 -0.94 14.01
C PHE A 280 -8.51 -1.52 13.12
N SER A 281 -9.13 -2.64 13.52
CA SER A 281 -10.24 -3.21 12.77
C SER A 281 -11.20 -3.99 13.67
N GLY A 282 -12.44 -3.48 13.78
CA GLY A 282 -13.56 -4.21 14.40
C GLY A 282 -14.25 -5.23 13.47
N ASN A 283 -13.77 -5.40 12.23
CA ASN A 283 -14.34 -6.35 11.26
C ASN A 283 -13.33 -7.40 10.77
N GLU A 284 -12.03 -7.16 10.91
CA GLU A 284 -10.97 -8.11 10.57
C GLU A 284 -10.24 -8.51 11.86
N PRO A 285 -10.40 -9.76 12.33
CA PRO A 285 -9.75 -10.18 13.55
C PRO A 285 -8.28 -10.49 13.29
N TYR A 286 -7.43 -10.23 14.29
CA TYR A 286 -6.12 -10.88 14.33
C TYR A 286 -6.27 -12.31 14.86
N ALA A 287 -5.19 -13.09 14.79
CA ALA A 287 -5.08 -14.43 15.36
C ALA A 287 -3.91 -14.50 16.35
N LEU A 288 -4.19 -14.87 17.60
CA LEU A 288 -3.20 -15.11 18.65
C LEU A 288 -3.08 -16.61 18.97
N GLN A 289 -1.86 -17.12 19.04
CA GLN A 289 -1.59 -18.49 19.47
C GLN A 289 -0.33 -18.56 20.35
N ILE A 290 -0.39 -19.41 21.38
CA ILE A 290 0.79 -19.81 22.15
C ILE A 290 1.14 -21.28 21.89
N ALA A 291 2.43 -21.60 21.80
CA ALA A 291 2.92 -22.95 21.57
C ALA A 291 4.21 -23.22 22.34
N VAL A 292 4.45 -24.49 22.68
CA VAL A 292 5.77 -24.92 23.17
C VAL A 292 6.66 -25.19 21.98
N VAL A 293 7.83 -24.56 21.92
CA VAL A 293 8.84 -24.87 20.89
C VAL A 293 9.46 -26.22 21.24
N GLN A 294 9.16 -27.24 20.44
CA GLN A 294 9.81 -28.53 20.57
C GLN A 294 11.28 -28.41 20.12
N PRO A 295 12.23 -29.01 20.85
CA PRO A 295 13.65 -29.02 20.48
C PRO A 295 13.92 -29.85 19.22
#